data_AF-A0A0T9P4E4-F1
#
_entry.id   AF-A0A0T9P4E4-F1
#
_cell.length_a   1.000
_cell.length_b   1.000
_cell.length_c   1.000
_cell.angle_alpha   90.00
_cell.angle_beta   90.00
_cell.angle_gamma   90.00
#
_symmetry.space_group_name_H-M   'P 1'
#
loop_
_entity.id
_entity.type
_entity.pdbx_description
1 polymer ?
#
loop_
_entity_poly.entity_id
_entity_poly.type
_entity_poly.pdbx_seq_one_letter_code
_entity_poly.pdbx_strand_id
1 'polypeptide(L)'
;MQVGFNRTQWEMANNARLPGFDKFQGADSLTSVPKNATFPESPFISNQPLRYNVQLNRQLTAVQRAEKYLYTTELQVAQLQRVLQQEGHNNEIKSTALKTLHWLQQRVSVSGNTIDRQLNFVADQRTEVNFNLHQVDKLLQPAESETLLFSLAGAEHRIVAVKLSADASATQNLLRLNNGLGRFGLHGAVDSHGNVQFRVDEQSWADIHADLQVRGGGGGHTFFARDIPVDEITARKGTGGSGARYSRTPTDSE
;
A
#
# COMPACT_ATOMS: atom_id res chain seq x y z
N MET A 1 53.34 2.74 4.88
CA MET A 1 52.54 3.46 5.89
C MET A 1 51.36 2.58 6.26
N GLN A 2 51.36 2.07 7.49
CA GLN A 2 50.40 1.10 8.00
C GLN A 2 50.16 1.51 9.46
N VAL A 3 48.91 1.76 9.84
CA VAL A 3 48.54 2.19 11.20
C VAL A 3 47.93 1.03 11.96
N GLY A 4 48.39 0.85 13.20
CA GLY A 4 48.28 -0.39 13.98
C GLY A 4 47.01 -0.55 14.82
N PHE A 5 46.71 -1.81 15.11
CA PHE A 5 45.71 -2.23 16.09
C PHE A 5 46.37 -2.43 17.45
N ASN A 6 45.80 -1.81 18.49
CA ASN A 6 46.27 -1.89 19.87
C ASN A 6 45.59 -3.08 20.57
N ARG A 7 46.39 -4.02 21.09
CA ARG A 7 45.94 -5.20 21.86
C ARG A 7 46.64 -5.16 23.22
N THR A 8 45.88 -5.05 24.29
CA THR A 8 46.31 -5.19 25.69
C THR A 8 45.40 -6.26 26.30
N GLN A 9 45.81 -7.53 26.45
CA GLN A 9 46.77 -8.10 27.41
C GLN A 9 46.21 -8.11 28.84
N TRP A 10 45.61 -9.24 29.24
CA TRP A 10 45.48 -9.68 30.65
C TRP A 10 45.41 -11.22 30.69
N GLU A 11 46.56 -11.83 30.96
CA GLU A 11 46.69 -13.16 31.55
C GLU A 11 47.14 -12.99 33.02
N MET A 12 46.88 -14.01 33.84
CA MET A 12 47.21 -14.19 35.26
C MET A 12 46.18 -13.55 36.24
N ALA A 13 45.62 -14.23 37.24
CA ALA A 13 46.02 -15.44 37.95
C ALA A 13 44.81 -16.19 38.53
N ASN A 14 44.75 -17.50 38.29
CA ASN A 14 43.93 -18.43 39.07
C ASN A 14 44.74 -18.84 40.31
N ASN A 15 44.29 -18.44 41.50
CA ASN A 15 44.41 -19.20 42.77
C ASN A 15 44.04 -18.31 43.97
N ALA A 16 42.84 -18.49 44.52
CA ALA A 16 42.58 -18.27 45.95
C ALA A 16 41.28 -18.98 46.35
N ARG A 17 41.40 -20.01 47.20
CA ARG A 17 40.29 -20.67 47.89
C ARG A 17 39.65 -19.68 48.86
N LEU A 18 38.31 -19.56 48.84
CA LEU A 18 37.55 -18.78 49.81
C LEU A 18 37.16 -19.66 51.02
N PRO A 19 37.21 -19.14 52.26
CA PRO A 19 36.83 -19.83 53.48
C PRO A 19 35.30 -19.82 53.68
N GLY A 20 34.83 -20.77 54.50
CA GLY A 20 33.42 -21.12 54.69
C GLY A 20 32.54 -20.05 55.33
N PHE A 21 31.28 -20.05 54.90
CA PHE A 21 30.17 -19.36 55.56
C PHE A 21 29.46 -20.37 56.46
N ASP A 22 29.84 -20.33 57.74
CA ASP A 22 29.11 -20.97 58.80
C ASP A 22 28.06 -19.98 59.34
N LYS A 23 26.84 -20.49 59.55
CA LYS A 23 25.74 -19.90 60.33
C LYS A 23 24.96 -18.73 59.70
N PHE A 24 23.82 -19.07 59.10
CA PHE A 24 22.53 -18.53 59.56
C PHE A 24 21.53 -19.67 59.70
N GLN A 25 21.20 -19.94 60.96
CA GLN A 25 20.19 -20.89 61.39
C GLN A 25 18.87 -20.11 61.54
N GLY A 26 17.83 -20.59 60.88
CA GLY A 26 16.50 -19.98 60.90
C GLY A 26 15.60 -20.72 59.93
N ALA A 27 15.27 -21.95 60.29
CA ALA A 27 14.36 -22.81 59.54
C ALA A 27 12.93 -22.31 59.69
N ASP A 28 12.23 -22.16 58.56
CA ASP A 28 10.81 -22.50 58.45
C ASP A 28 10.53 -23.06 57.04
N SER A 29 10.53 -24.39 57.02
CA SER A 29 9.73 -25.29 56.17
C SER A 29 9.22 -24.77 54.81
N LEU A 30 10.00 -25.01 53.76
CA LEU A 30 9.44 -25.25 52.43
C LEU A 30 9.58 -26.74 52.08
N THR A 31 8.42 -27.36 52.02
CA THR A 31 8.04 -28.69 51.55
C THR A 31 9.01 -29.30 50.53
N SER A 32 9.33 -30.58 50.75
CA SER A 32 10.21 -31.40 49.93
C SER A 32 9.79 -31.43 48.46
N VAL A 33 10.70 -31.08 47.55
CA VAL A 33 10.61 -31.41 46.13
C VAL A 33 11.29 -32.77 45.91
N PRO A 34 10.60 -33.81 45.41
CA PRO A 34 11.29 -35.02 45.01
C PRO A 34 12.13 -34.78 43.75
N LYS A 35 13.40 -35.13 43.87
CA LYS A 35 14.39 -35.22 42.79
C LYS A 35 13.94 -36.27 41.77
N ASN A 36 13.50 -35.84 40.59
CA ASN A 36 13.70 -36.60 39.36
C ASN A 36 13.83 -35.61 38.18
N ALA A 37 14.97 -35.70 37.52
CA ALA A 37 15.50 -34.77 36.54
C ALA A 37 14.72 -34.79 35.21
N THR A 38 14.71 -33.65 34.49
CA THR A 38 15.03 -33.51 33.05
C THR A 38 15.10 -32.01 32.72
N PHE A 39 16.14 -31.61 31.97
CA PHE A 39 16.46 -30.25 31.48
C PHE A 39 15.34 -29.54 30.69
N PRO A 40 15.48 -28.22 30.38
CA PRO A 40 16.37 -27.20 30.96
C PRO A 40 15.61 -26.04 31.61
N GLU A 41 16.37 -25.19 32.31
CA GLU A 41 16.00 -23.84 32.73
C GLU A 41 15.08 -23.14 31.72
N SER A 42 13.94 -22.64 32.21
CA SER A 42 13.14 -21.65 31.51
C SER A 42 14.06 -20.50 31.11
N PRO A 43 14.30 -20.27 29.81
CA PRO A 43 15.24 -19.23 29.44
C PRO A 43 14.51 -17.93 29.77
N PHE A 44 15.15 -17.06 30.55
CA PHE A 44 14.75 -15.67 30.69
C PHE A 44 14.98 -14.94 29.35
N ILE A 45 14.32 -15.38 28.28
CA ILE A 45 14.16 -14.62 27.05
C ILE A 45 13.06 -13.62 27.36
N SER A 46 13.46 -12.37 27.50
CA SER A 46 12.61 -11.19 27.50
C SER A 46 11.30 -11.42 26.76
N ASN A 47 10.20 -11.31 27.50
CA ASN A 47 8.83 -11.46 27.03
C ASN A 47 8.38 -10.22 26.23
N GLN A 48 9.26 -9.23 26.03
CA GLN A 48 9.00 -8.12 25.11
C GLN A 48 9.25 -8.60 23.68
N PRO A 49 8.21 -8.65 22.83
CA PRO A 49 8.33 -9.26 21.52
C PRO A 49 9.28 -8.45 20.64
N LEU A 50 10.33 -9.10 20.10
CA LEU A 50 11.21 -8.56 19.04
C LEU A 50 10.43 -7.95 17.85
N ARG A 51 9.14 -8.28 17.72
CA ARG A 51 8.21 -7.79 16.69
C ARG A 51 8.02 -6.27 16.72
N TYR A 52 7.98 -5.64 17.88
CA TYR A 52 7.77 -4.19 17.97
C TYR A 52 8.95 -3.41 17.37
N ASN A 53 10.18 -3.85 17.66
CA ASN A 53 11.40 -3.21 17.15
C ASN A 53 11.54 -3.39 15.63
N VAL A 54 11.20 -4.56 15.09
CA VAL A 54 11.25 -4.80 13.63
C VAL A 54 10.19 -3.96 12.92
N GLN A 55 8.99 -3.81 13.49
CA GLN A 55 7.94 -2.99 12.92
C GLN A 55 8.32 -1.50 12.92
N LEU A 56 8.81 -0.98 14.04
CA LEU A 56 9.26 0.41 14.13
C LEU A 56 10.39 0.71 13.15
N ASN A 57 11.38 -0.18 13.04
CA ASN A 57 12.48 -0.02 12.09
C ASN A 57 11.99 0.02 10.64
N ARG A 58 10.98 -0.80 10.29
CA ARG A 58 10.34 -0.75 8.97
C ARG A 58 9.63 0.59 8.74
N GLN A 59 8.89 1.08 9.74
CA GLN A 59 8.21 2.37 9.66
C GLN A 59 9.20 3.53 9.52
N LEU A 60 10.28 3.55 10.30
CA LEU A 60 11.32 4.58 10.19
C LEU A 60 11.99 4.55 8.81
N THR A 61 12.34 3.36 8.32
CA THR A 61 12.90 3.18 6.98
C THR A 61 11.91 3.66 5.91
N ALA A 62 10.61 3.39 6.10
CA ALA A 62 9.56 3.83 5.19
C ALA A 62 9.44 5.36 5.15
N VAL A 63 9.44 6.01 6.31
CA VAL A 63 9.43 7.49 6.43
C VAL A 63 10.66 8.09 5.77
N GLN A 64 11.86 7.56 6.02
CA GLN A 64 13.10 8.07 5.43
C GLN A 64 13.10 7.97 3.90
N ARG A 65 12.59 6.86 3.34
CA ARG A 65 12.46 6.68 1.88
C ARG A 65 11.43 7.63 1.29
N ALA A 66 10.29 7.78 1.97
CA ALA A 66 9.23 8.72 1.59
C ALA A 66 9.75 10.16 1.56
N GLU A 67 10.43 10.61 2.62
CA GLU A 67 11.01 11.93 2.74
C GLU A 67 12.01 12.21 1.62
N LYS A 68 12.96 11.29 1.40
CA LYS A 68 13.96 11.44 0.33
C LYS A 68 13.30 11.57 -1.05
N TYR A 69 12.27 10.77 -1.32
CA TYR A 69 11.54 10.82 -2.58
C TYR A 69 10.79 12.15 -2.75
N LEU A 70 10.03 12.57 -1.74
CA LEU A 70 9.25 13.82 -1.80
C LEU A 70 10.15 15.04 -1.93
N TYR A 71 11.25 15.11 -1.17
CA TYR A 71 12.24 16.19 -1.26
C TYR A 71 12.84 16.30 -2.67
N THR A 72 13.23 15.17 -3.26
CA THR A 72 13.77 15.18 -4.63
C THR A 72 12.71 15.59 -5.66
N THR A 73 11.45 15.18 -5.43
CA THR A 73 10.32 15.56 -6.28
C THR A 73 10.09 17.06 -6.24
N GLU A 74 10.11 17.65 -5.05
CA GLU A 74 10.01 19.10 -4.86
C GLU A 74 11.09 19.85 -5.63
N LEU A 75 12.35 19.43 -5.53
CA LEU A 75 13.46 20.04 -6.26
C LEU A 75 13.28 20.00 -7.78
N GLN A 76 12.78 18.88 -8.31
CA GLN A 76 12.55 18.72 -9.75
C GLN A 76 11.37 19.57 -10.25
N VAL A 77 10.28 19.64 -9.47
CA VAL A 77 9.13 20.48 -9.79
C VAL A 77 9.52 21.96 -9.73
N ALA A 78 10.27 22.38 -8.70
CA ALA A 78 10.78 23.74 -8.59
C ALA A 78 11.76 24.09 -9.73
N GLN A 79 12.57 23.13 -10.18
CA GLN A 79 13.41 23.31 -11.37
C GLN A 79 12.56 23.51 -12.64
N LEU A 80 11.55 22.66 -12.85
CA LEU A 80 10.65 22.79 -13.99
C LEU A 80 9.92 24.13 -14.00
N GLN A 81 9.41 24.57 -12.84
CA GLN A 81 8.76 25.87 -12.68
C GLN A 81 9.70 27.02 -13.05
N ARG A 82 10.97 26.98 -12.61
CA ARG A 82 11.94 28.02 -12.96
C ARG A 82 12.19 28.10 -14.46
N VAL A 83 12.38 26.96 -15.14
CA VAL A 83 12.59 26.93 -16.59
C VAL A 83 11.36 27.45 -17.35
N LEU A 84 10.16 27.15 -16.86
CA LEU A 84 8.91 27.69 -17.42
C LEU A 84 8.79 29.21 -17.25
N GLN A 85 9.17 29.74 -16.08
CA GLN A 85 9.11 31.17 -15.78
C GLN A 85 10.15 32.00 -16.53
N GLN A 86 11.29 31.40 -16.87
CA GLN A 86 12.39 32.07 -17.56
C GLN A 86 12.24 32.11 -19.09
N GLU A 87 11.05 31.78 -19.62
CA GLU A 87 10.81 31.58 -21.07
C GLU A 87 11.89 30.69 -21.69
N GLY A 88 12.31 29.65 -20.95
CA GLY A 88 13.37 28.76 -21.38
C GLY A 88 13.07 28.18 -22.77
N HIS A 89 14.13 27.91 -23.54
CA HIS A 89 13.95 27.32 -24.86
C HIS A 89 13.06 26.07 -24.76
N ASN A 90 12.16 25.88 -25.73
CA ASN A 90 11.23 24.74 -25.74
C ASN A 90 11.91 23.38 -25.51
N ASN A 91 13.18 23.22 -25.93
CA ASN A 91 13.96 22.02 -25.70
C ASN A 91 14.36 21.83 -24.23
N GLU A 92 14.71 22.90 -23.51
CA GLU A 92 15.06 22.86 -22.08
C GLU A 92 13.83 22.54 -21.23
N ILE A 93 12.68 23.16 -21.54
CA ILE A 93 11.39 22.85 -20.91
C ILE A 93 11.05 21.37 -21.11
N LYS A 94 11.09 20.88 -22.36
CA LYS A 94 10.80 19.47 -22.67
C LYS A 94 11.74 18.51 -21.95
N SER A 95 13.05 18.78 -21.97
CA SER A 95 14.03 17.91 -21.31
C SER A 95 13.82 17.83 -19.79
N THR A 96 13.52 18.97 -19.15
CA THR A 96 13.25 19.04 -17.72
C THR A 96 11.93 18.35 -17.38
N ALA A 97 10.89 18.56 -18.19
CA ALA A 97 9.59 17.91 -18.01
C ALA A 97 9.69 16.38 -18.13
N LEU A 98 10.43 15.88 -19.14
CA LEU A 98 10.66 14.44 -19.31
C LEU A 98 11.44 13.84 -18.13
N LYS A 99 12.44 14.57 -17.60
CA LYS A 99 13.18 14.16 -16.41
C LYS A 99 12.26 14.05 -15.20
N THR A 100 11.42 15.06 -14.95
CA THR A 100 10.45 15.05 -13.84
C THR A 100 9.43 13.92 -14.01
N LEU A 101 8.92 13.70 -15.21
CA LEU A 101 7.98 12.62 -15.51
C LEU A 101 8.60 11.24 -15.28
N HIS A 102 9.84 11.04 -15.73
CA HIS A 102 10.57 9.79 -15.50
C HIS A 102 10.78 9.51 -14.00
N TRP A 103 11.14 10.53 -13.22
CA TRP A 103 11.27 10.42 -11.77
C TRP A 103 9.95 10.02 -11.10
N LEU A 104 8.83 10.65 -11.49
CA LEU A 104 7.50 10.32 -10.98
C LEU A 104 7.06 8.90 -11.35
N GLN A 105 7.44 8.40 -12.54
CA GLN A 105 7.18 7.03 -12.96
C GLN A 105 7.96 6.00 -12.13
N GLN A 106 9.16 6.35 -11.66
CA GLN A 106 9.98 5.48 -10.82
C GLN A 106 9.57 5.46 -9.34
N ARG A 107 8.48 6.14 -8.96
CA ARG A 107 7.99 6.27 -7.58
C ARG A 107 8.01 4.97 -6.81
N VAL A 108 7.34 3.93 -7.31
CA VAL A 108 7.19 2.64 -6.60
C VAL A 108 8.54 2.04 -6.22
N SER A 109 9.50 2.07 -7.15
CA SER A 109 10.85 1.53 -6.92
C SER A 109 11.70 2.40 -5.98
N VAL A 110 11.57 3.72 -6.05
CA VAL A 110 12.42 4.65 -5.30
C VAL A 110 11.91 4.90 -3.88
N SER A 111 10.59 5.08 -3.73
CA SER A 111 9.96 5.25 -2.40
C SER A 111 9.82 3.91 -1.68
N GLY A 112 9.81 2.78 -2.42
CA GLY A 112 9.56 1.46 -1.85
C GLY A 112 8.10 1.27 -1.46
N ASN A 113 7.19 1.76 -2.31
CA ASN A 113 5.74 1.75 -2.11
C ASN A 113 5.27 2.47 -0.82
N THR A 114 6.03 3.46 -0.34
CA THR A 114 5.67 4.26 0.85
C THR A 114 4.93 5.55 0.49
N ILE A 115 4.81 5.84 -0.80
CA ILE A 115 4.15 7.03 -1.34
C ILE A 115 3.13 6.59 -2.38
N ASP A 116 1.89 7.05 -2.23
CA ASP A 116 0.81 6.77 -3.16
C ASP A 116 0.88 7.63 -4.44
N ARG A 117 -0.06 7.41 -5.37
CA ARG A 117 -0.18 8.21 -6.61
C ARG A 117 -0.48 9.69 -6.37
N GLN A 118 -1.02 10.02 -5.20
CA GLN A 118 -1.36 11.37 -4.77
C GLN A 118 -0.22 12.04 -3.97
N LEU A 119 0.95 11.39 -3.89
CA LEU A 119 2.11 11.83 -3.13
C LEU A 119 1.90 11.86 -1.60
N ASN A 120 0.94 11.11 -1.08
CA ASN A 120 0.73 10.93 0.35
C ASN A 120 1.58 9.77 0.89
N PHE A 121 2.01 9.91 2.14
CA PHE A 121 2.74 8.86 2.85
C PHE A 121 1.82 7.73 3.32
N VAL A 122 2.20 6.50 3.03
CA VAL A 122 1.52 5.26 3.46
C VAL A 122 2.50 4.40 4.27
N ALA A 123 2.28 4.34 5.59
CA ALA A 123 3.23 3.74 6.53
C ALA A 123 3.38 2.21 6.42
N ASP A 124 2.34 1.51 5.95
CA ASP A 124 2.28 0.04 5.95
C ASP A 124 2.64 -0.60 4.59
N GLN A 125 3.23 0.19 3.67
CA GLN A 125 3.70 -0.26 2.34
C GLN A 125 2.63 -0.92 1.44
N ARG A 126 1.36 -0.83 1.82
CA ARG A 126 0.20 -1.29 1.04
C ARG A 126 -0.49 -0.10 0.43
N THR A 127 0.08 0.38 -0.66
CA THR A 127 -0.58 1.39 -1.48
C THR A 127 -1.63 0.70 -2.33
N GLU A 128 -2.88 1.18 -2.28
CA GLU A 128 -3.96 0.67 -3.11
C GLU A 128 -4.26 1.64 -4.27
N VAL A 129 -4.61 1.08 -5.43
CA VAL A 129 -5.14 1.83 -6.57
C VAL A 129 -6.64 1.59 -6.65
N ASN A 130 -7.40 2.69 -6.65
CA ASN A 130 -8.84 2.67 -6.86
C ASN A 130 -9.15 2.83 -8.34
N PHE A 131 -9.96 1.93 -8.90
CA PHE A 131 -10.33 1.96 -10.30
C PHE A 131 -11.78 1.49 -10.51
N ASN A 132 -12.34 1.81 -11.68
CA ASN A 132 -13.68 1.38 -12.06
C ASN A 132 -13.59 0.40 -13.25
N LEU A 133 -14.43 -0.63 -13.21
CA LEU A 133 -14.66 -1.47 -14.38
C LEU A 133 -15.68 -0.77 -15.28
N HIS A 134 -15.38 -0.68 -16.57
CA HIS A 134 -16.33 -0.17 -17.54
C HIS A 134 -17.61 -1.01 -17.51
N GLN A 135 -18.80 -0.37 -17.48
CA GLN A 135 -20.10 -1.06 -17.44
C GLN A 135 -20.29 -2.02 -16.25
N VAL A 136 -19.72 -1.69 -15.07
CA VAL A 136 -19.89 -2.48 -13.85
C VAL A 136 -21.36 -2.72 -13.47
N ASP A 137 -22.26 -1.78 -13.75
CA ASP A 137 -23.68 -1.95 -13.41
C ASP A 137 -24.33 -3.10 -14.21
N LYS A 138 -23.95 -3.24 -15.49
CA LYS A 138 -24.38 -4.36 -16.34
C LYS A 138 -23.77 -5.69 -15.90
N LEU A 139 -22.56 -5.63 -15.34
CA LEU A 139 -21.88 -6.79 -14.77
C LEU A 139 -22.62 -7.28 -13.51
N LEU A 140 -23.06 -6.36 -12.64
CA LEU A 140 -23.69 -6.72 -11.37
C LEU A 140 -25.17 -7.10 -11.50
N GLN A 141 -25.84 -6.63 -12.55
CA GLN A 141 -27.22 -6.98 -12.90
C GLN A 141 -27.27 -7.49 -14.35
N PRO A 142 -26.77 -8.71 -14.61
CA PRO A 142 -26.80 -9.25 -15.96
C PRO A 142 -28.24 -9.59 -16.35
N ALA A 143 -28.59 -9.39 -17.62
CA ALA A 143 -29.94 -9.70 -18.13
C ALA A 143 -30.23 -11.22 -18.09
N GLU A 144 -29.19 -12.04 -18.22
CA GLU A 144 -29.27 -13.50 -18.14
C GLU A 144 -28.18 -14.05 -17.21
N SER A 145 -28.38 -15.24 -16.65
CA SER A 145 -27.36 -15.88 -15.83
C SER A 145 -26.20 -16.35 -16.70
N GLU A 146 -25.02 -15.74 -16.52
CA GLU A 146 -23.84 -15.97 -17.35
C GLU A 146 -22.62 -16.33 -16.50
N THR A 147 -21.69 -17.10 -17.08
CA THR A 147 -20.36 -17.31 -16.49
C THR A 147 -19.34 -16.46 -17.22
N LEU A 148 -18.65 -15.60 -16.48
CA LEU A 148 -17.60 -14.73 -16.99
C LEU A 148 -16.23 -15.29 -16.68
N LEU A 149 -15.37 -15.29 -17.68
CA LEU A 149 -13.98 -15.70 -17.56
C LEU A 149 -13.09 -14.47 -17.44
N PHE A 150 -12.40 -14.35 -16.31
CA PHE A 150 -11.39 -13.32 -16.07
C PHE A 150 -10.03 -13.94 -16.26
N SER A 151 -9.24 -13.41 -17.19
CA SER A 151 -7.87 -13.86 -17.44
C SER A 151 -6.90 -12.70 -17.31
N LEU A 152 -5.80 -12.94 -16.61
CA LEU A 152 -4.67 -12.03 -16.52
C LEU A 152 -3.49 -12.64 -17.29
N ALA A 153 -3.10 -12.01 -18.38
CA ALA A 153 -1.99 -12.46 -19.24
C ALA A 153 -0.65 -11.88 -18.77
N GLY A 154 -0.20 -12.23 -17.56
CA GLY A 154 1.13 -11.86 -17.05
C GLY A 154 2.16 -12.99 -17.18
N ALA A 155 3.18 -12.98 -16.32
CA ALA A 155 4.18 -14.05 -16.22
C ALA A 155 3.58 -15.44 -15.90
N GLU A 156 2.47 -15.45 -15.15
CA GLU A 156 1.63 -16.62 -14.96
C GLU A 156 0.24 -16.34 -15.53
N HIS A 157 -0.21 -17.18 -16.47
CA HIS A 157 -1.56 -17.09 -17.00
C HIS A 157 -2.55 -17.54 -15.93
N ARG A 158 -3.19 -16.56 -15.26
CA ARG A 158 -4.14 -16.82 -14.18
C ARG A 158 -5.55 -16.58 -14.71
N ILE A 159 -6.40 -17.61 -14.59
CA ILE A 159 -7.79 -17.57 -15.06
C ILE A 159 -8.75 -17.87 -13.90
N VAL A 160 -9.83 -17.10 -13.82
CA VAL A 160 -10.93 -17.30 -12.86
C VAL A 160 -12.26 -17.20 -13.59
N ALA A 161 -13.12 -18.21 -13.42
CA ALA A 161 -14.50 -18.16 -13.87
C ALA A 161 -15.40 -17.72 -12.71
N VAL A 162 -16.29 -16.76 -12.95
CA VAL A 162 -17.29 -16.29 -11.99
C VAL A 162 -18.68 -16.44 -12.60
N LYS A 163 -19.57 -17.17 -11.92
CA LYS A 163 -20.96 -17.31 -12.32
C LYS A 163 -21.81 -16.19 -11.71
N LEU A 164 -22.40 -15.36 -12.56
CA LEU A 164 -23.31 -14.30 -12.19
C LEU A 164 -24.75 -14.75 -12.50
N SER A 165 -25.68 -14.36 -11.64
CA SER A 165 -27.09 -14.77 -11.76
C SER A 165 -27.96 -13.55 -11.98
N ALA A 166 -28.88 -13.62 -12.95
CA ALA A 166 -29.87 -12.57 -13.20
C ALA A 166 -30.88 -12.44 -12.05
N ASP A 167 -31.20 -13.54 -11.36
CA ASP A 167 -32.12 -13.55 -10.21
C ASP A 167 -31.48 -13.06 -8.89
N ALA A 168 -30.16 -12.84 -8.89
CA ALA A 168 -29.41 -12.43 -7.71
C ALA A 168 -29.33 -10.90 -7.61
N SER A 169 -29.30 -10.38 -6.38
CA SER A 169 -29.12 -8.94 -6.16
C SER A 169 -27.72 -8.48 -6.58
N ALA A 170 -27.58 -7.20 -6.93
CA ALA A 170 -26.27 -6.61 -7.27
C ALA A 170 -25.21 -6.86 -6.19
N THR A 171 -25.60 -6.81 -4.91
CA THR A 171 -24.71 -7.12 -3.78
C THR A 171 -24.28 -8.58 -3.75
N GLN A 172 -25.16 -9.52 -4.08
CA GLN A 172 -24.83 -10.95 -4.16
C GLN A 172 -23.89 -11.24 -5.33
N ASN A 173 -24.15 -10.62 -6.49
CA ASN A 173 -23.26 -10.73 -7.64
C ASN A 173 -21.89 -10.07 -7.36
N LEU A 174 -21.85 -8.95 -6.64
CA LEU A 174 -20.60 -8.32 -6.18
C LEU A 174 -19.82 -9.24 -5.23
N LEU A 175 -20.49 -9.93 -4.30
CA LEU A 175 -19.83 -10.89 -3.40
C LEU A 175 -19.21 -12.05 -4.19
N ARG A 176 -19.93 -12.61 -5.16
CA ARG A 176 -19.40 -13.66 -6.04
C ARG A 176 -18.22 -13.17 -6.87
N LEU A 177 -18.31 -11.95 -7.38
CA LEU A 177 -17.25 -11.29 -8.12
C LEU A 177 -16.00 -11.11 -7.23
N ASN A 178 -16.16 -10.58 -6.02
CA ASN A 178 -15.06 -10.43 -5.06
C ASN A 178 -14.41 -11.75 -4.67
N ASN A 179 -15.20 -12.82 -4.50
CA ASN A 179 -14.66 -14.15 -4.22
C ASN A 179 -13.80 -14.69 -5.38
N GLY A 180 -14.20 -14.44 -6.63
CA GLY A 180 -13.41 -14.82 -7.79
C GLY A 180 -12.18 -13.94 -7.98
N LEU A 181 -12.39 -12.63 -8.03
CA LEU A 181 -11.36 -11.64 -8.31
C LEU A 181 -10.36 -11.46 -7.16
N GLY A 182 -10.69 -11.90 -5.94
CA GLY A 182 -9.76 -11.91 -4.80
C GLY A 182 -8.48 -12.71 -5.08
N ARG A 183 -8.51 -13.69 -5.99
CA ARG A 183 -7.30 -14.42 -6.44
C ARG A 183 -6.32 -13.53 -7.22
N PHE A 184 -6.80 -12.42 -7.76
CA PHE A 184 -6.01 -11.37 -8.39
C PHE A 184 -5.70 -10.20 -7.45
N GLY A 185 -6.12 -10.27 -6.17
CA GLY A 185 -6.00 -9.16 -5.21
C GLY A 185 -6.99 -8.01 -5.46
N LEU A 186 -8.01 -8.24 -6.29
CA LEU A 186 -9.03 -7.26 -6.64
C LEU A 186 -10.22 -7.34 -5.67
N HIS A 187 -10.60 -6.19 -5.11
CA HIS A 187 -11.73 -6.10 -4.20
C HIS A 187 -12.66 -4.95 -4.59
N GLY A 188 -13.91 -5.27 -4.90
CA GLY A 188 -14.97 -4.29 -5.16
C GLY A 188 -15.74 -3.93 -3.89
N ALA A 189 -15.99 -2.64 -3.68
CA ALA A 189 -16.87 -2.13 -2.64
C ALA A 189 -17.85 -1.13 -3.25
N VAL A 190 -19.04 -1.03 -2.65
CA VAL A 190 -20.00 0.01 -2.99
C VAL A 190 -19.62 1.25 -2.18
N ASP A 191 -19.38 2.37 -2.84
CA ASP A 191 -19.15 3.65 -2.19
C ASP A 191 -20.47 4.24 -1.64
N SER A 192 -20.35 5.25 -0.79
CA SER A 192 -21.39 6.11 -0.21
C SER A 192 -22.48 6.54 -1.20
N HIS A 193 -22.13 6.63 -2.49
CA HIS A 193 -23.01 7.08 -3.57
C HIS A 193 -23.68 5.93 -4.36
N GLY A 194 -23.48 4.68 -3.95
CA GLY A 194 -24.06 3.50 -4.61
C GLY A 194 -23.27 3.00 -5.83
N ASN A 195 -22.14 3.63 -6.15
CA ASN A 195 -21.26 3.20 -7.24
C ASN A 195 -20.29 2.11 -6.77
N VAL A 196 -19.95 1.17 -7.64
CA VAL A 196 -18.98 0.12 -7.33
C VAL A 196 -17.58 0.52 -7.72
N GLN A 197 -16.69 0.60 -6.73
CA GLN A 197 -15.28 0.92 -6.89
C GLN A 197 -14.44 -0.32 -6.58
N PHE A 198 -13.47 -0.63 -7.44
CA PHE A 198 -12.52 -1.71 -7.23
C PHE A 198 -11.19 -1.18 -6.70
N ARG A 199 -10.54 -2.00 -5.89
CA ARG A 199 -9.25 -1.70 -5.26
C ARG A 199 -8.29 -2.85 -5.45
N VAL A 200 -7.02 -2.52 -5.61
CA VAL A 200 -5.92 -3.49 -5.71
C VAL A 200 -4.61 -2.90 -5.23
N ASP A 201 -3.69 -3.74 -4.76
CA ASP A 201 -2.32 -3.33 -4.48
C ASP A 201 -1.69 -2.73 -5.75
N GLU A 202 -1.10 -1.54 -5.60
CA GLU A 202 -0.42 -0.84 -6.66
C GLU A 202 0.70 -1.67 -7.32
N GLN A 203 1.33 -2.58 -6.57
CA GLN A 203 2.33 -3.49 -7.13
C GLN A 203 1.75 -4.41 -8.22
N SER A 204 0.50 -4.82 -8.07
CA SER A 204 -0.20 -5.67 -9.04
C SER A 204 -0.94 -4.87 -10.11
N TRP A 205 -1.07 -3.55 -9.95
CA TRP A 205 -1.85 -2.70 -10.84
C TRP A 205 -1.31 -2.68 -12.27
N ALA A 206 0.02 -2.63 -12.47
CA ALA A 206 0.61 -2.55 -13.81
C ALA A 206 0.21 -3.76 -14.67
N ASP A 207 0.28 -4.97 -14.09
CA ASP A 207 -0.12 -6.21 -14.76
C ASP A 207 -1.62 -6.24 -15.03
N ILE A 208 -2.43 -5.81 -14.05
CA ILE A 208 -3.90 -5.82 -14.15
C ILE A 208 -4.40 -4.82 -15.20
N HIS A 209 -3.84 -3.62 -15.23
CA HIS A 209 -4.23 -2.60 -16.19
C HIS A 209 -3.87 -3.00 -17.63
N ALA A 210 -2.73 -3.67 -17.84
CA ALA A 210 -2.29 -4.09 -19.16
C ALA A 210 -3.04 -5.33 -19.66
N ASP A 211 -3.21 -6.34 -18.79
CA ASP A 211 -3.49 -7.71 -19.24
C ASP A 211 -4.81 -8.31 -18.73
N LEU A 212 -5.61 -7.56 -17.96
CA LEU A 212 -6.91 -8.02 -17.49
C LEU A 212 -7.91 -8.07 -18.67
N GLN A 213 -8.30 -9.28 -19.03
CA GLN A 213 -9.35 -9.53 -20.01
C GLN A 213 -10.52 -10.23 -19.33
N VAL A 214 -11.73 -9.86 -19.75
CA VAL A 214 -12.96 -10.50 -19.31
C VAL A 214 -13.69 -11.00 -20.55
N ARG A 215 -14.14 -12.25 -20.52
CA ARG A 215 -14.92 -12.86 -21.60
C ARG A 215 -16.23 -13.41 -21.06
N GLY A 216 -17.34 -12.98 -21.68
CA GLY A 216 -18.65 -13.59 -21.47
C GLY A 216 -18.83 -14.89 -22.25
N GLY A 217 -19.57 -15.83 -21.68
CA GLY A 217 -20.02 -17.07 -22.31
C GLY A 217 -21.01 -16.86 -23.47
N GLY A 218 -21.63 -15.68 -23.60
CA GLY A 218 -22.64 -15.36 -24.61
C GLY A 218 -22.39 -14.05 -25.34
N GLY A 219 -21.25 -13.92 -26.02
CA GLY A 219 -21.02 -12.84 -27.00
C GLY A 219 -20.21 -11.64 -26.49
N GLY A 220 -18.91 -11.66 -26.77
CA GLY A 220 -18.11 -10.47 -27.13
C GLY A 220 -17.92 -9.33 -26.12
N HIS A 221 -18.47 -9.38 -24.91
CA HIS A 221 -18.25 -8.31 -23.93
C HIS A 221 -16.84 -8.39 -23.34
N THR A 222 -15.96 -7.51 -23.81
CA THR A 222 -14.63 -7.30 -23.23
C THR A 222 -14.68 -6.10 -22.29
N PHE A 223 -14.36 -6.32 -21.02
CA PHE A 223 -14.28 -5.28 -20.01
C PHE A 223 -12.82 -4.95 -19.72
N PHE A 224 -12.52 -3.65 -19.56
CA PHE A 224 -11.19 -3.15 -19.22
C PHE A 224 -11.24 -2.39 -17.89
N ALA A 225 -10.17 -2.51 -17.11
CA ALA A 225 -9.96 -1.66 -15.95
C ALA A 225 -9.62 -0.24 -16.42
N ARG A 226 -10.36 0.76 -15.93
CA ARG A 226 -10.04 2.17 -16.17
C ARG A 226 -9.66 2.81 -14.85
N ASP A 227 -8.48 3.40 -14.82
CA ASP A 227 -8.04 4.27 -13.73
C ASP A 227 -9.07 5.39 -13.55
N ILE A 228 -9.48 5.62 -12.30
CA ILE A 228 -10.22 6.85 -11.96
C ILE A 228 -9.17 7.96 -11.93
N PRO A 229 -9.26 8.99 -12.79
CA PRO A 229 -8.35 10.12 -12.72
C PRO A 229 -8.46 10.77 -11.33
N VAL A 230 -7.32 11.16 -10.75
CA VAL A 230 -7.24 11.73 -9.39
C VAL A 230 -8.13 12.97 -9.23
N ASP A 231 -8.39 13.70 -10.32
CA ASP A 231 -9.30 14.85 -10.36
C ASP A 231 -10.79 14.49 -10.13
N GLU A 232 -11.17 13.22 -10.29
CA GLU A 232 -12.56 12.77 -10.07
C GLU A 232 -12.84 12.39 -8.61
N ILE A 233 -11.79 12.24 -7.77
CA ILE A 233 -11.93 11.92 -6.34
C ILE A 233 -12.18 13.20 -5.50
N THR A 234 -12.07 14.39 -6.08
CA THR A 234 -12.42 15.65 -5.40
C THR A 234 -13.33 16.53 -6.26
N ALA A 235 -14.59 16.16 -6.44
CA ALA A 235 -15.75 17.07 -6.46
C ALA A 235 -17.01 16.43 -7.09
N ARG A 236 -17.84 15.82 -6.25
CA ARG A 236 -19.29 16.05 -6.32
C ARG A 236 -19.78 16.43 -4.93
N LYS A 237 -19.33 17.61 -4.47
CA LYS A 237 -19.91 18.28 -3.29
C LYS A 237 -21.41 18.49 -3.57
N GLY A 238 -22.23 18.07 -2.62
CA GLY A 238 -23.67 17.95 -2.76
C GLY A 238 -24.35 19.13 -3.44
N THR A 239 -25.13 18.82 -4.47
CA THR A 239 -26.29 19.61 -4.85
C THR A 239 -27.27 19.59 -3.69
N GLY A 240 -27.26 20.66 -2.90
CA GLY A 240 -28.17 20.90 -1.79
C GLY A 240 -28.31 22.38 -1.50
N GLY A 241 -29.21 23.04 -2.23
CA GLY A 241 -30.09 24.07 -1.68
C GLY A 241 -29.56 25.49 -1.47
N SER A 242 -30.22 26.42 -2.19
CA SER A 242 -30.56 27.78 -1.76
C SER A 242 -29.46 28.86 -1.82
N GLY A 243 -29.50 29.65 -2.88
CA GLY A 243 -28.85 30.95 -2.99
C GLY A 243 -29.59 31.80 -4.01
N ALA A 244 -30.33 32.78 -3.52
CA ALA A 244 -31.33 33.53 -4.24
C ALA A 244 -30.81 34.32 -5.46
N ARG A 245 -31.71 34.47 -6.45
CA ARG A 245 -31.65 35.46 -7.53
C ARG A 245 -31.38 36.85 -6.96
N TYR A 246 -30.36 37.51 -7.48
CA TYR A 246 -30.40 38.95 -7.70
C TYR A 246 -29.84 39.25 -9.09
N SER A 247 -30.75 39.46 -10.02
CA SER A 247 -30.52 40.14 -11.29
C SER A 247 -30.15 41.60 -11.02
N ARG A 248 -28.95 42.02 -11.44
CA ARG A 248 -28.61 43.44 -11.62
C ARG A 248 -28.34 43.67 -13.11
N THR A 249 -29.25 44.40 -13.73
CA THR A 249 -29.06 45.10 -15.00
C THR A 249 -28.02 46.21 -14.81
N PRO A 250 -27.05 46.40 -15.72
CA PRO A 250 -26.40 47.69 -15.88
C PRO A 250 -27.25 48.56 -16.81
N THR A 251 -27.72 49.68 -16.27
CA THR A 251 -28.23 50.84 -17.01
C THR A 251 -27.12 51.52 -17.79
N ASP A 252 -27.49 52.07 -18.93
CA ASP A 252 -26.71 52.89 -19.86
C ASP A 252 -25.80 53.94 -19.21
N SER A 253 -24.64 54.19 -19.84
CA SER A 253 -23.97 55.49 -19.87
C SER A 253 -23.05 55.57 -21.10
N GLU A 254 -23.43 56.47 -22.01
CA GLU A 254 -22.68 57.11 -23.12
C GLU A 254 -22.36 56.31 -24.40
#